data_AF-A0A523BLA5-F1
#
_entry.id   AF-A0A523BLA5-F1
#
_cell.length_a   1.000
_cell.length_b   1.000
_cell.length_c   1.000
_cell.angle_alpha   90.00
_cell.angle_beta   90.00
_cell.angle_gamma   90.00
#
_symmetry.space_group_name_H-M   'P 1'
#
loop_
_entity.id
_entity.type
_entity.pdbx_description
1 polymer ?
#
loop_
_entity_poly.entity_id
_entity_poly.type
_entity_poly.pdbx_seq_one_letter_code
_entity_poly.pdbx_strand_id
1 'polypeptide(L)'
;MNTTGKILLVLLVVVLLLLFIAGAPRPSPVSGSTTITDHNGYPCFRISFRTDSYPITFLLMEEGRLLDTNVANKTGDVVYLHLTPGRSFTNIVRYV
;
A
#
# COMPACT_ATOMS: atom_id res chain seq x y z
N MET A 1 41.17 -22.74 -14.10
CA MET A 1 40.53 -22.04 -12.97
C MET A 1 40.35 -23.03 -11.83
N ASN A 2 41.16 -22.92 -10.77
CA ASN A 2 41.24 -23.92 -9.70
C ASN A 2 39.96 -23.90 -8.84
N THR A 3 39.62 -25.05 -8.25
CA THR A 3 38.40 -25.28 -7.45
C THR A 3 38.21 -24.21 -6.37
N THR A 4 39.29 -23.74 -5.75
CA THR A 4 39.33 -22.67 -4.77
C THR A 4 38.83 -21.32 -5.31
N GLY A 5 39.17 -20.98 -6.56
CA GLY A 5 38.73 -19.74 -7.20
C GLY A 5 37.23 -19.75 -7.54
N LYS A 6 36.67 -20.93 -7.84
CA LYS A 6 35.23 -21.10 -8.06
C LYS A 6 34.43 -20.90 -6.77
N ILE A 7 34.93 -21.44 -5.65
CA ILE A 7 34.29 -21.32 -4.33
C ILE A 7 34.26 -19.85 -3.89
N LEU A 8 35.38 -19.14 -4.05
CA LEU A 8 35.48 -17.72 -3.70
C LEU A 8 34.50 -16.87 -4.51
N LEU A 9 34.36 -17.16 -5.80
CA LEU A 9 33.42 -16.47 -6.69
C LEU A 9 31.97 -16.68 -6.25
N VAL A 10 31.59 -17.92 -5.93
CA VAL A 10 30.24 -18.24 -5.45
C VAL A 10 29.95 -17.52 -4.13
N LEU A 11 30.90 -17.50 -3.20
CA LEU A 11 30.75 -16.79 -1.93
C LEU A 11 30.53 -15.28 -2.14
N LEU A 12 31.31 -14.67 -3.04
CA LEU A 12 31.20 -13.25 -3.37
C LEU A 12 29.82 -12.91 -3.95
N VAL A 13 29.32 -13.75 -4.86
CA VAL A 13 27.99 -13.57 -5.47
C VAL A 13 26.88 -13.69 -4.43
N VAL A 14 26.98 -14.65 -3.51
CA VAL A 14 25.99 -14.81 -2.41
C VAL A 14 25.99 -13.60 -1.48
N VAL A 15 27.16 -13.07 -1.12
CA VAL A 15 27.27 -11.87 -0.28
C VAL A 15 26.67 -10.65 -0.97
N LEU A 16 26.97 -10.44 -2.25
CA LEU A 16 26.37 -9.36 -3.04
C LEU A 16 24.85 -9.47 -3.14
N LEU A 17 24.33 -10.68 -3.32
CA LEU A 17 22.89 -10.94 -3.38
C LEU A 17 22.20 -10.62 -2.05
N LEU A 18 22.79 -11.02 -0.92
CA LEU A 18 22.27 -10.74 0.41
C LEU A 18 22.24 -9.24 0.72
N LEU A 19 23.30 -8.51 0.34
CA LEU A 19 23.36 -7.05 0.46
C LEU A 19 22.30 -6.36 -0.41
N PHE A 20 22.07 -6.86 -1.63
CA PHE A 20 21.05 -6.34 -2.53
C PHE A 20 19.64 -6.52 -1.95
N ILE A 21 19.33 -7.69 -1.37
CA ILE A 21 18.04 -7.96 -0.72
C ILE A 21 17.86 -7.16 0.56
N ALA A 22 18.94 -6.96 1.35
CA ALA A 22 18.89 -6.18 2.58
C ALA A 22 18.65 -4.68 2.33
N GLY A 23 19.14 -4.15 1.21
CA GLY A 23 18.92 -2.78 0.77
C GLY A 23 17.59 -2.55 0.03
N ALA A 24 16.85 -3.60 -0.30
CA ALA A 24 15.56 -3.46 -0.94
C ALA A 24 14.59 -2.72 0.01
N PRO A 25 13.94 -1.63 -0.44
CA PRO A 25 12.93 -0.95 0.36
C PRO A 25 11.84 -1.96 0.71
N ARG A 26 11.74 -2.33 1.98
CA ARG A 26 10.60 -3.12 2.44
C ARG A 26 9.38 -2.22 2.30
N PRO A 27 8.27 -2.69 1.68
CA PRO A 27 7.04 -1.92 1.69
C PRO A 27 6.69 -1.60 3.15
N SER A 28 6.76 -0.31 3.50
CA SER A 28 6.53 0.16 4.87
C SER A 28 5.16 -0.35 5.33
N PRO A 29 5.03 -0.86 6.56
CA PRO A 29 3.74 -1.26 7.08
C PRO A 29 2.82 -0.03 7.08
N VAL A 30 1.75 -0.09 6.30
CA VAL A 30 0.71 0.93 6.32
C VAL A 30 0.04 0.88 7.68
N SER A 31 0.54 1.70 8.61
CA SER A 31 -0.11 1.93 9.88
C SER A 31 -1.26 2.89 9.62
N GLY A 32 -2.48 2.38 9.74
CA GLY A 32 -3.68 3.16 9.49
C GLY A 32 -4.88 2.67 10.27
N SER A 33 -5.84 3.56 10.43
CA SER A 33 -7.16 3.26 10.99
C SER A 33 -8.24 3.61 9.98
N THR A 34 -9.25 2.76 9.92
CA THR A 34 -10.45 2.97 9.13
C THR A 34 -11.62 3.09 10.09
N THR A 35 -12.34 4.21 10.03
CA THR A 35 -13.55 4.42 10.81
C THR A 35 -14.70 4.82 9.89
N ILE A 36 -15.94 4.53 10.30
CA ILE A 36 -17.13 5.02 9.60
C ILE A 36 -17.53 6.34 10.28
N THR A 37 -17.69 7.40 9.51
CA THR A 37 -18.06 8.73 10.01
C THR A 37 -18.99 9.44 9.02
N ASP A 38 -19.59 10.54 9.44
CA ASP A 38 -20.29 11.45 8.54
C ASP A 38 -19.30 12.47 7.97
N HIS A 39 -19.30 12.64 6.66
CA HIS A 39 -18.53 13.68 5.99
C HIS A 39 -19.42 14.39 4.97
N ASN A 40 -19.74 15.65 5.26
CA ASN A 40 -20.64 16.50 4.49
C ASN A 40 -22.08 15.94 4.37
N GLY A 41 -22.60 15.30 5.41
CA GLY A 41 -23.97 14.77 5.45
C GLY A 41 -24.12 13.40 4.79
N TYR A 42 -23.01 12.74 4.46
CA TYR A 42 -22.99 11.40 3.89
C TYR A 42 -22.11 10.46 4.72
N PRO A 43 -22.56 9.20 4.97
CA PRO A 43 -21.73 8.21 5.61
C PRO A 43 -20.53 7.90 4.71
N CYS A 44 -19.34 7.83 5.30
CA CYS A 44 -18.10 7.57 4.59
C CYS A 44 -17.13 6.75 5.42
N PHE A 45 -16.20 6.09 4.74
CA PHE A 45 -15.00 5.61 5.39
C PHE A 45 -13.98 6.72 5.50
N ARG A 46 -13.57 7.02 6.74
CA ARG A 46 -12.42 7.86 7.04
C ARG A 46 -11.20 6.97 7.23
N ILE A 47 -10.28 7.04 6.28
CA ILE A 47 -9.04 6.27 6.28
C ILE A 47 -7.89 7.22 6.63
N SER A 48 -7.27 7.00 7.79
CA SER A 48 -6.05 7.69 8.20
C SER A 48 -4.89 6.73 8.09
N PHE A 49 -3.85 7.09 7.34
CA PHE A 49 -2.70 6.22 7.15
C PHE A 49 -1.40 7.02 7.05
N ARG A 50 -0.28 6.36 7.31
CA ARG A 50 1.07 6.91 7.05
C ARG A 50 1.85 5.92 6.21
N THR A 51 2.51 6.45 5.19
CA THR A 51 3.37 5.73 4.26
C THR A 51 4.40 6.71 3.72
N ASP A 52 5.53 6.21 3.23
CA ASP A 52 6.55 7.01 2.57
C ASP A 52 6.42 6.94 1.03
N SER A 53 5.52 6.06 0.55
CA SER A 53 5.26 5.83 -0.87
C SER A 53 3.95 6.50 -1.27
N TYR A 54 4.06 7.67 -1.89
CA TYR A 54 2.96 8.44 -2.50
C TYR A 54 3.20 8.62 -4.00
N PRO A 55 2.15 8.80 -4.83
CA PRO A 55 0.73 8.85 -4.47
C PRO A 55 0.11 7.47 -4.23
N ILE A 56 -0.98 7.41 -3.46
CA ILE A 56 -1.79 6.19 -3.24
C ILE A 56 -3.23 6.42 -3.67
N THR A 57 -3.77 5.48 -4.45
CA THR A 57 -5.16 5.49 -4.89
C THR A 57 -6.00 4.50 -4.09
N PHE A 58 -7.09 4.99 -3.51
CA PHE A 58 -8.08 4.19 -2.81
C PHE A 58 -9.31 4.00 -3.69
N LEU A 59 -9.85 2.78 -3.69
CA LEU A 59 -11.00 2.38 -4.51
C LEU A 59 -12.07 1.76 -3.61
N LEU A 60 -13.29 2.28 -3.69
CA LEU A 60 -14.47 1.65 -3.11
C LEU A 60 -15.22 0.91 -4.22
N MET A 61 -15.44 -0.39 -4.04
CA MET A 61 -16.14 -1.23 -5.02
C MET A 61 -17.29 -2.00 -4.38
N GLU A 62 -18.36 -2.21 -5.16
CA GLU A 62 -19.47 -3.11 -4.85
C GLU A 62 -19.68 -4.02 -6.07
N GLU A 63 -19.61 -5.34 -5.88
CA GLU A 63 -19.83 -6.35 -6.94
C GLU A 63 -19.02 -6.11 -8.22
N GLY A 64 -17.79 -5.59 -8.09
CA GLY A 64 -16.91 -5.27 -9.22
C GLY A 64 -17.19 -3.93 -9.91
N ARG A 65 -18.20 -3.18 -9.46
CA ARG A 65 -18.46 -1.81 -9.89
C ARG A 65 -17.74 -0.83 -8.98
N LEU A 66 -16.99 0.11 -9.57
CA LEU A 66 -16.39 1.24 -8.86
C LEU A 66 -17.49 2.18 -8.36
N LEU A 67 -17.53 2.38 -7.04
CA LEU A 67 -18.46 3.30 -6.37
C LEU A 67 -17.81 4.66 -6.13
N ASP A 68 -16.56 4.66 -5.67
CA ASP A 68 -15.83 5.89 -5.35
C ASP A 68 -14.32 5.69 -5.45
N THR A 69 -13.59 6.79 -5.67
CA THR A 69 -12.12 6.79 -5.71
C THR A 69 -11.55 8.07 -5.14
N ASN A 70 -10.44 7.94 -4.42
CA ASN A 70 -9.74 9.07 -3.85
C ASN A 70 -8.24 8.83 -3.90
N VAL A 71 -7.47 9.88 -4.16
CA VAL A 71 -6.01 9.83 -4.28
C VAL A 71 -5.41 10.68 -3.17
N ALA A 72 -4.57 10.05 -2.36
CA ALA A 72 -3.73 10.72 -1.39
C ALA A 72 -2.36 10.99 -2.00
N ASN A 73 -1.91 12.24 -1.91
CA ASN A 73 -0.69 12.69 -2.58
C ASN A 73 0.46 12.97 -1.61
N LYS A 74 0.17 13.06 -0.31
CA LYS A 74 1.19 13.36 0.71
C LYS A 74 0.89 12.71 2.06
N THR A 75 1.93 12.68 2.89
CA THR A 75 1.87 12.17 4.26
C THR A 75 0.86 12.95 5.10
N GLY A 76 -0.03 12.23 5.78
CA GLY A 76 -1.05 12.81 6.66
C GLY A 76 -2.36 13.18 5.95
N ASP A 77 -2.49 12.93 4.65
CA ASP A 77 -3.77 13.01 3.96
C ASP A 77 -4.76 12.01 4.59
N VAL A 78 -5.95 12.49 4.92
CA VAL A 78 -7.08 11.66 5.35
C VAL A 78 -7.95 11.43 4.14
N VAL A 79 -8.18 10.17 3.81
CA VAL A 79 -9.00 9.78 2.67
C VAL A 79 -10.43 9.53 3.15
N TYR A 80 -11.37 10.07 2.39
CA TYR A 80 -12.80 9.85 2.56
C TYR A 80 -13.31 9.10 1.34
N LEU A 81 -13.91 7.93 1.56
CA LEU A 81 -14.64 7.18 0.54
C LEU A 81 -16.12 7.16 0.91
N HIS A 82 -16.94 7.82 0.10
CA HIS A 82 -18.35 8.01 0.38
C HIS A 82 -19.14 6.74 0.12
N LEU A 83 -19.91 6.33 1.13
CA LEU A 83 -20.79 5.17 1.06
C LEU A 83 -22.10 5.57 0.39
N THR A 84 -22.58 4.74 -0.52
CA THR A 84 -23.94 4.90 -1.04
C THR A 84 -24.93 4.40 0.01
N PRO A 85 -25.91 5.21 0.45
CA PRO A 85 -26.89 4.78 1.44
C PRO A 85 -27.65 3.52 1.00
N GLY A 86 -27.79 2.54 1.91
CA GLY A 86 -28.62 1.35 1.70
C GLY A 86 -27.99 0.20 0.90
N ARG A 87 -26.66 0.20 0.70
CA ARG A 87 -25.94 -0.83 -0.06
C ARG A 87 -24.69 -1.37 0.66
N SER A 88 -24.38 -2.63 0.40
CA SER A 88 -23.24 -3.36 0.99
C SER A 88 -21.95 -3.02 0.22
N PHE A 89 -20.81 -2.84 0.88
CA PHE A 89 -19.56 -2.42 0.20
C PHE A 89 -18.36 -3.29 0.55
N THR A 90 -17.40 -3.39 -0.37
CA THR A 90 -16.09 -4.02 -0.16
C THR A 90 -14.99 -2.97 -0.37
N ASN A 91 -14.15 -2.75 0.64
CA ASN A 91 -13.04 -1.80 0.56
C ASN A 91 -11.80 -2.50 -0.03
N ILE A 92 -11.24 -1.98 -1.13
CA ILE A 92 -10.06 -2.57 -1.81
C ILE A 92 -8.97 -1.51 -1.90
N VAL A 93 -7.84 -1.75 -1.22
CA VAL A 93 -6.65 -0.90 -1.28
C VAL A 93 -5.70 -1.45 -2.35
N ARG A 94 -5.35 -0.64 -3.36
CA ARG A 94 -4.40 -1.03 -4.43
C ARG A 94 -3.21 -0.06 -4.44
N TYR A 95 -2.00 -0.62 -4.40
CA TYR A 95 -0.75 0.11 -4.58
C TYR A 95 -0.37 0.10 -6.07
N VAL A 96 0.09 1.24 -6.59
CA VAL A 96 0.62 1.37 -7.96
C VAL A 96 2.11 1.09 -7.95
#